data_AF-A0A838GRE9-F1
#
_entry.id   AF-A0A838GRE9-F1
#
_cell.length_a   1.000
_cell.length_b   1.000
_cell.length_c   1.000
_cell.angle_alpha   90.00
_cell.angle_beta   90.00
_cell.angle_gamma   90.00
#
_symmetry.space_group_name_H-M   'P 1'
#
loop_
_entity.id
_entity.type
_entity.pdbx_description
1 polymer ?
#
loop_
_entity_poly.entity_id
_entity_poly.type
_entity_poly.pdbx_seq_one_letter_code
_entity_poly.pdbx_strand_id
1 'polypeptide(L)'
;VAPAIEEDIALGNIGLDLIGQARALLTYAGEVEGAGRTEDDLAYLRGERDYLNVQLVEVPNGDFGATIARQLVFSTYQLELYERLQGSADPTLAGVAGKAVKEVAYHREHAALWVLRLGDGTEESHRRMQAGLDAMWPYVAELFEGDEVDRSLSTERIAVDPAGLRDPWWSSVSSVLAEATLDEPAPRWRARGGRRGIHTESLGFLLAEMQHLHRSHPGASW
;
A
#
# COMPACT_ATOMS: atom_id res chain seq x y z
N VAL A 1 1.07 4.94 17.86
CA VAL A 1 2.10 5.82 18.46
C VAL A 1 3.44 5.17 18.17
N ALA A 2 4.35 5.90 17.54
CA ALA A 2 5.65 5.36 17.20
C ALA A 2 6.55 5.19 18.44
N PRO A 3 7.60 4.37 18.37
CA PRO A 3 8.53 4.17 19.50
C PRO A 3 9.42 5.39 19.80
N ALA A 4 9.48 6.37 18.90
CA ALA A 4 10.27 7.60 19.04
C ALA A 4 9.63 8.77 18.26
N ILE A 5 9.96 10.02 18.63
CA ILE A 5 9.44 11.24 17.98
C ILE A 5 9.87 11.30 16.51
N GLU A 6 11.11 10.93 16.22
CA GLU A 6 11.65 10.88 14.87
C GLU A 6 10.84 9.94 14.00
N GLU A 7 10.32 8.87 14.60
CA GLU A 7 9.51 7.89 13.90
C GLU A 7 8.07 8.35 13.71
N ASP A 8 7.49 9.09 14.66
CA ASP A 8 6.20 9.76 14.43
C ASP A 8 6.30 10.75 13.24
N ILE A 9 7.43 11.47 13.12
CA ILE A 9 7.69 12.38 11.99
C ILE A 9 7.85 11.59 10.68
N ALA A 10 8.64 10.51 10.69
CA ALA A 10 8.87 9.70 9.50
C ALA A 10 7.57 9.08 8.98
N LEU A 11 6.77 8.45 9.85
CA LEU A 11 5.48 7.87 9.49
C LEU A 11 4.47 8.95 9.05
N GLY A 12 4.51 10.13 9.67
CA GLY A 12 3.71 11.29 9.25
C GLY A 12 4.05 11.75 7.82
N ASN A 13 5.33 11.83 7.49
CA ASN A 13 5.78 12.19 6.13
C ASN A 13 5.39 11.12 5.10
N ILE A 14 5.59 9.83 5.42
CA ILE A 14 5.14 8.72 4.57
C ILE A 14 3.63 8.82 4.31
N GLY A 15 2.84 9.07 5.36
CA GLY A 15 1.39 9.25 5.25
C GLY A 15 1.02 10.43 4.34
N LEU A 16 1.73 11.56 4.46
CA LEU A 16 1.49 12.74 3.63
C LEU A 16 1.79 12.48 2.15
N ASP A 17 2.89 11.80 1.84
CA ASP A 17 3.23 11.40 0.48
C ASP A 17 2.16 10.50 -0.13
N LEU A 18 1.75 9.46 0.62
CA LEU A 18 0.71 8.51 0.18
C LEU A 18 -0.65 9.20 -0.04
N ILE A 19 -1.02 10.18 0.80
CA ILE A 19 -2.21 11.01 0.57
C ILE A 19 -2.04 11.84 -0.71
N GLY A 20 -0.87 12.44 -0.93
CA GLY A 20 -0.59 13.19 -2.15
C GLY A 20 -0.73 12.33 -3.42
N GLN A 21 -0.26 11.08 -3.37
CA GLN A 21 -0.43 10.10 -4.46
C GLN A 21 -1.89 9.71 -4.64
N ALA A 22 -2.61 9.43 -3.55
CA ALA A 22 -4.03 9.07 -3.60
C ALA A 22 -4.88 10.19 -4.21
N ARG A 23 -4.62 11.45 -3.82
CA ARG A 23 -5.29 12.63 -4.37
C ARG A 23 -5.13 12.75 -5.89
N ALA A 24 -3.89 12.67 -6.37
CA ALA A 24 -3.61 12.72 -7.80
C ALA A 24 -4.32 11.59 -8.58
N LEU A 25 -4.30 10.36 -8.05
CA LEU A 25 -4.94 9.21 -8.68
C LEU A 25 -6.47 9.28 -8.63
N LEU A 26 -7.06 9.71 -7.52
CA LEU A 26 -8.51 9.84 -7.37
C LEU A 26 -9.07 11.00 -8.20
N THR A 27 -8.36 12.13 -8.25
CA THR A 27 -8.70 13.23 -9.16
C THR A 27 -8.75 12.71 -10.61
N TYR A 28 -7.71 12.00 -11.06
CA TYR A 28 -7.70 11.45 -12.41
C TYR A 28 -8.79 10.40 -12.64
N ALA A 29 -9.08 9.55 -11.65
CA ALA A 29 -10.16 8.58 -11.74
C ALA A 29 -11.53 9.26 -11.92
N GLY A 30 -11.78 10.38 -11.24
CA GLY A 30 -13.00 11.17 -11.41
C GLY A 30 -13.13 11.79 -12.81
N GLU A 31 -12.01 12.25 -13.38
CA GLU A 31 -11.95 12.75 -14.76
C GLU A 31 -12.24 11.65 -15.78
N VAL A 32 -11.61 10.48 -15.64
CA VAL A 32 -11.79 9.33 -16.54
C VAL A 32 -13.20 8.75 -16.45
N GLU A 33 -13.77 8.69 -15.26
CA GLU A 33 -15.15 8.24 -15.07
C GLU A 33 -16.16 9.17 -15.78
N GLY A 34 -15.87 10.48 -15.84
CA GLY A 34 -16.73 11.45 -16.52
C GLY A 34 -18.08 11.71 -15.83
N ALA A 35 -18.27 11.23 -14.60
CA ALA A 35 -19.49 11.41 -13.82
C ALA A 35 -19.51 12.71 -12.97
N GLY A 36 -18.47 13.54 -13.10
CA GLY A 36 -18.34 14.80 -12.37
C GLY A 36 -18.00 14.64 -10.88
N ARG A 37 -17.57 13.44 -10.46
CA ARG A 37 -17.10 13.18 -9.10
C ARG A 37 -15.68 13.69 -8.90
N THR A 38 -15.45 14.35 -7.77
CA THR A 38 -14.13 14.85 -7.33
C THR A 38 -13.35 13.80 -6.54
N GLU A 39 -12.09 14.08 -6.20
CA GLU A 39 -11.31 13.22 -5.29
C GLU A 39 -12.00 13.02 -3.93
N ASP A 40 -12.68 14.06 -3.42
CA ASP A 40 -13.41 14.03 -2.16
C ASP A 40 -14.65 13.14 -2.26
N ASP A 41 -15.40 13.22 -3.36
CA ASP A 41 -16.56 12.35 -3.58
C ASP A 41 -16.13 10.87 -3.62
N LEU A 42 -15.02 10.59 -4.31
CA LEU A 42 -14.47 9.24 -4.39
C LEU A 42 -13.89 8.76 -3.06
N ALA A 43 -13.35 9.63 -2.21
CA ALA A 43 -12.84 9.23 -0.89
C ALA A 43 -13.95 9.08 0.16
N TYR A 44 -14.89 10.02 0.21
CA TYR A 44 -15.78 10.16 1.36
C TYR A 44 -17.19 9.60 1.14
N LEU A 45 -17.63 9.42 -0.12
CA LEU A 45 -18.99 9.00 -0.44
C LEU A 45 -19.11 7.54 -0.91
N ARG A 46 -17.99 6.86 -1.19
CA ARG A 46 -17.97 5.42 -1.51
C ARG A 46 -18.20 4.56 -0.27
N GLY A 47 -18.94 3.46 -0.43
CA GLY A 47 -19.06 2.40 0.59
C GLY A 47 -17.91 1.41 0.51
N GLU A 48 -17.82 0.49 1.48
CA GLU A 48 -16.76 -0.54 1.52
C GLU A 48 -16.69 -1.36 0.22
N ARG A 49 -17.85 -1.68 -0.38
CA ARG A 49 -17.92 -2.46 -1.63
C ARG A 49 -17.37 -1.72 -2.84
N ASP A 50 -17.27 -0.39 -2.79
CA ASP A 50 -16.79 0.44 -3.88
C ASP A 50 -15.29 0.78 -3.73
N TYR A 51 -14.70 0.47 -2.58
CA TYR A 51 -13.26 0.57 -2.36
C TYR A 51 -12.55 -0.62 -3.01
N LEU A 52 -11.41 -0.36 -3.65
CA LEU A 52 -10.64 -1.38 -4.40
C LEU A 52 -9.19 -1.48 -3.92
N ASN A 53 -8.90 -1.05 -2.69
CA ASN A 53 -7.58 -1.25 -2.08
C ASN A 53 -7.30 -2.73 -1.86
N VAL A 54 -6.02 -3.11 -1.81
CA VAL A 54 -5.63 -4.44 -1.34
C VAL A 54 -5.91 -4.59 0.15
N GLN A 55 -6.22 -5.79 0.61
CA GLN A 55 -6.53 -6.09 2.01
C GLN A 55 -5.31 -5.85 2.92
N LEU A 56 -4.09 -5.88 2.38
CA LEU A 56 -2.87 -5.58 3.14
C LEU A 56 -2.92 -4.20 3.82
N VAL A 57 -3.43 -3.17 3.12
CA VAL A 57 -3.31 -1.78 3.59
C VAL A 57 -4.42 -1.35 4.55
N GLU A 58 -5.43 -2.19 4.76
CA GLU A 58 -6.51 -1.97 5.74
C GLU A 58 -6.29 -2.73 7.06
N VAL A 59 -5.27 -3.60 7.13
CA VAL A 59 -4.94 -4.32 8.36
C VAL A 59 -4.58 -3.31 9.46
N PRO A 60 -5.08 -3.46 10.70
CA PRO A 60 -4.75 -2.58 11.81
C PRO A 60 -3.23 -2.48 12.07
N ASN A 61 -2.77 -1.31 12.51
CA ASN A 61 -1.33 -1.05 12.74
C ASN A 61 -0.68 -2.02 13.73
N GLY A 62 -1.37 -2.38 14.82
CA GLY A 62 -0.88 -3.34 15.80
C GLY A 62 0.45 -2.93 16.46
N ASP A 63 1.34 -3.91 16.64
CA ASP A 63 2.72 -3.69 17.09
C ASP A 63 3.53 -2.97 16.00
N PHE A 64 4.56 -2.24 16.41
CA PHE A 64 5.43 -1.51 15.49
C PHE A 64 6.09 -2.42 14.44
N GLY A 65 6.47 -3.65 14.80
CA GLY A 65 6.99 -4.64 13.86
C GLY A 65 5.98 -5.03 12.78
N ALA A 66 4.68 -5.08 13.09
CA ALA A 66 3.64 -5.34 12.10
C ALA A 66 3.44 -4.14 11.16
N THR A 67 3.49 -2.92 11.69
CA THR A 67 3.45 -1.69 10.87
C THR A 67 4.63 -1.62 9.90
N ILE A 68 5.85 -1.89 10.37
CA ILE A 68 7.06 -1.91 9.54
C ILE A 68 7.02 -3.07 8.52
N ALA A 69 6.54 -4.25 8.90
CA ALA A 69 6.37 -5.37 7.96
C ALA A 69 5.43 -5.00 6.81
N ARG A 70 4.27 -4.39 7.13
CA ARG A 70 3.32 -3.91 6.13
C ARG A 70 3.96 -2.86 5.22
N GLN A 71 4.71 -1.91 5.82
CA GLN A 71 5.39 -0.87 5.07
C GLN A 71 6.45 -1.45 4.13
N LEU A 72 7.30 -2.38 4.58
CA LEU A 72 8.33 -3.02 3.74
C LEU A 72 7.68 -3.73 2.56
N VAL A 73 6.67 -4.57 2.84
CA VAL A 73 5.96 -5.35 1.82
C VAL A 73 5.34 -4.41 0.77
N PHE A 74 4.58 -3.41 1.21
CA PHE A 74 3.80 -2.57 0.32
C PHE A 74 4.68 -1.56 -0.44
N SER A 75 5.61 -0.89 0.23
CA SER A 75 6.51 0.08 -0.43
C SER A 75 7.45 -0.59 -1.44
N THR A 76 7.90 -1.83 -1.18
CA THR A 76 8.65 -2.59 -2.18
C THR A 76 7.79 -2.87 -3.42
N TYR A 77 6.51 -3.22 -3.23
CA TYR A 77 5.59 -3.44 -4.36
C TYR A 77 5.33 -2.15 -5.12
N GLN A 78 5.07 -1.05 -4.42
CA GLN A 78 4.84 0.25 -5.02
C GLN A 78 6.06 0.74 -5.80
N LEU A 79 7.29 0.48 -5.31
CA LEU A 79 8.50 0.88 -6.02
C LEU A 79 8.60 0.17 -7.36
N GLU A 80 8.45 -1.16 -7.36
CA GLU A 80 8.44 -1.98 -8.58
C GLU A 80 7.32 -1.54 -9.56
N LEU A 81 6.15 -1.20 -9.02
CA LEU A 81 5.03 -0.69 -9.81
C LEU A 81 5.36 0.67 -10.45
N TYR A 82 5.77 1.66 -9.67
CA TYR A 82 6.00 3.03 -10.16
C TYR A 82 7.25 3.15 -11.02
N GLU A 83 8.27 2.32 -10.83
CA GLU A 83 9.41 2.24 -11.74
C GLU A 83 8.97 1.86 -13.16
N ARG A 84 8.04 0.91 -13.29
CA ARG A 84 7.50 0.48 -14.60
C ARG A 84 6.44 1.44 -15.13
N LEU A 85 5.57 1.95 -14.26
CA LEU A 85 4.46 2.83 -14.63
C LEU A 85 4.93 4.20 -15.15
N GLN A 86 6.16 4.62 -14.83
CA GLN A 86 6.81 5.76 -15.50
C GLN A 86 6.88 5.61 -17.03
N GLY A 87 6.91 4.38 -17.54
CA GLY A 87 6.86 4.07 -18.96
C GLY A 87 5.46 3.98 -19.56
N SER A 88 4.42 4.36 -18.81
CA SER A 88 3.03 4.29 -19.26
C SER A 88 2.79 5.15 -20.50
N ALA A 89 1.95 4.63 -21.40
CA ALA A 89 1.42 5.37 -22.55
C ALA A 89 0.41 6.45 -22.11
N ASP A 90 -0.13 6.36 -20.90
CA ASP A 90 -0.94 7.40 -20.29
C ASP A 90 -0.03 8.44 -19.61
N PRO A 91 -0.01 9.70 -20.09
CA PRO A 91 0.89 10.72 -19.58
C PRO A 91 0.58 11.14 -18.14
N THR A 92 -0.67 11.00 -17.69
CA THR A 92 -1.07 11.33 -16.31
C THR A 92 -0.53 10.27 -15.37
N LEU A 93 -0.73 8.98 -15.67
CA LEU A 93 -0.20 7.88 -14.87
C LEU A 93 1.33 7.89 -14.84
N ALA A 94 1.99 8.14 -15.99
CA ALA A 94 3.43 8.29 -16.05
C ALA A 94 3.94 9.47 -15.20
N GLY A 95 3.24 10.60 -15.21
CA GLY A 95 3.55 11.78 -14.40
C GLY A 95 3.42 11.53 -12.90
N VAL A 96 2.35 10.87 -12.47
CA VAL A 96 2.16 10.46 -11.06
C VAL A 96 3.28 9.51 -10.64
N ALA A 97 3.58 8.49 -11.45
CA ALA A 97 4.63 7.52 -11.16
C ALA A 97 6.02 8.17 -11.06
N GLY A 98 6.32 9.13 -11.94
CA GLY A 98 7.61 9.84 -11.93
C GLY A 98 7.84 10.68 -10.66
N LYS A 99 6.78 11.14 -10.00
CA LYS A 99 6.87 11.77 -8.69
C LYS A 99 6.94 10.72 -7.57
N ALA A 100 6.00 9.78 -7.58
CA ALA A 100 5.83 8.78 -6.51
C ALA A 100 7.04 7.86 -6.35
N VAL A 101 7.77 7.54 -7.42
CA VAL A 101 8.90 6.59 -7.36
C VAL A 101 9.98 7.01 -6.36
N LYS A 102 10.26 8.33 -6.23
CA LYS A 102 11.27 8.84 -5.30
C LYS A 102 10.79 8.79 -3.85
N GLU A 103 9.53 9.14 -3.63
CA GLU A 103 8.88 9.07 -2.31
C GLU A 103 8.87 7.61 -1.83
N VAL A 104 8.41 6.69 -2.68
CA VAL A 104 8.31 5.26 -2.35
C VAL A 104 9.68 4.60 -2.19
N ALA A 105 10.71 5.03 -2.93
CA ALA A 105 12.09 4.58 -2.70
C ALA A 105 12.54 4.90 -1.26
N TYR A 106 12.26 6.12 -0.78
CA TYR A 106 12.52 6.51 0.61
C TYR A 106 11.67 5.68 1.59
N HIS A 107 10.39 5.43 1.30
CA HIS A 107 9.52 4.61 2.16
C HIS A 107 10.06 3.18 2.32
N ARG A 108 10.52 2.57 1.23
CA ARG A 108 11.13 1.22 1.22
C ARG A 108 12.42 1.20 2.00
N GLU A 109 13.30 2.18 1.78
CA GLU A 109 14.57 2.29 2.51
C GLU A 109 14.33 2.42 4.02
N HIS A 110 13.42 3.31 4.42
CA HIS A 110 13.03 3.50 5.82
C HIS A 110 12.53 2.19 6.46
N ALA A 111 11.61 1.49 5.78
CA ALA A 111 11.09 0.22 6.26
C ALA A 111 12.17 -0.85 6.36
N ALA A 112 13.05 -0.96 5.36
CA ALA A 112 14.15 -1.92 5.35
C ALA A 112 15.13 -1.68 6.52
N LEU A 113 15.51 -0.42 6.77
CA LEU A 113 16.36 -0.06 7.91
C LEU A 113 15.75 -0.47 9.25
N TRP A 114 14.44 -0.32 9.41
CA TRP A 114 13.76 -0.78 10.62
C TRP A 114 13.64 -2.30 10.71
N VAL A 115 13.39 -2.99 9.59
CA VAL A 115 13.41 -4.46 9.58
C VAL A 115 14.77 -4.99 9.99
N LEU A 116 15.87 -4.42 9.48
CA LEU A 116 17.23 -4.78 9.88
C LEU A 116 17.45 -4.52 11.38
N ARG A 117 17.09 -3.33 11.87
CA ARG A 117 17.28 -2.95 13.28
C ARG A 117 16.47 -3.82 14.24
N LEU A 118 15.25 -4.21 13.86
CA LEU A 118 14.39 -5.03 14.71
C LEU A 118 14.78 -6.50 14.63
N GLY A 119 15.07 -7.00 13.42
CA GLY A 119 15.47 -8.38 13.14
C GLY A 119 16.81 -8.74 13.76
N ASP A 120 17.87 -7.96 13.52
CA ASP A 120 19.20 -8.21 14.11
C ASP A 120 19.42 -7.41 15.41
N GLY A 121 18.34 -7.16 16.15
CA GLY A 121 18.35 -6.37 17.38
C GLY A 121 18.48 -7.25 18.63
N THR A 122 17.46 -7.17 19.49
CA THR A 122 17.31 -8.03 20.66
C THR A 122 16.47 -9.26 20.32
N GLU A 123 16.53 -10.32 21.13
CA GLU A 123 15.65 -11.49 20.97
C GLU A 123 14.16 -11.10 20.93
N GLU A 124 13.76 -10.12 21.74
CA GLU A 124 12.39 -9.64 21.78
C GLU A 124 12.02 -8.83 20.52
N SER A 125 12.89 -7.94 20.03
CA SER A 125 12.62 -7.19 18.80
C SER A 125 12.60 -8.10 17.57
N HIS A 126 13.49 -9.10 17.54
CA HIS A 126 13.54 -10.11 16.49
C HIS A 126 12.22 -10.87 16.45
N ARG A 127 11.77 -11.40 17.59
CA ARG A 127 10.51 -12.14 17.73
C ARG A 127 9.30 -11.31 17.28
N ARG A 128 9.27 -10.01 17.61
CA ARG A 128 8.19 -9.10 17.19
C ARG A 128 8.21 -8.80 15.70
N MET A 129 9.39 -8.60 15.13
CA MET A 129 9.54 -8.35 13.71
C MET A 129 9.12 -9.59 12.90
N GLN A 130 9.56 -10.78 13.30
CA GLN A 130 9.11 -12.05 12.70
C GLN A 130 7.59 -12.19 12.80
N ALA A 131 7.00 -11.96 13.98
CA ALA A 131 5.55 -12.03 14.15
C ALA A 131 4.80 -11.02 13.27
N GLY A 132 5.36 -9.82 13.08
CA GLY A 132 4.83 -8.82 12.15
C GLY A 132 4.83 -9.29 10.69
N LEU A 133 5.94 -9.89 10.25
CA LEU A 133 6.04 -10.48 8.90
C LEU A 133 5.05 -11.62 8.71
N ASP A 134 5.00 -12.55 9.66
CA ASP A 134 4.07 -13.69 9.64
C ASP A 134 2.60 -13.24 9.57
N ALA A 135 2.28 -12.13 10.24
CA ALA A 135 0.93 -11.55 10.22
C ALA A 135 0.58 -10.90 8.86
N MET A 136 1.54 -10.27 8.18
CA MET A 136 1.31 -9.61 6.89
C MET A 136 1.40 -10.55 5.69
N TRP A 137 2.15 -11.65 5.80
CA TRP A 137 2.42 -12.53 4.66
C TRP A 137 1.19 -13.16 3.98
N PRO A 138 0.08 -13.48 4.68
CA PRO A 138 -1.14 -13.94 4.03
C PRO A 138 -1.69 -12.98 2.97
N TYR A 139 -1.41 -11.67 3.09
CA TYR A 139 -1.92 -10.63 2.19
C TYR A 139 -1.01 -10.37 0.98
N VAL A 140 0.22 -10.86 0.99
CA VAL A 140 1.23 -10.60 -0.06
C VAL A 140 0.78 -11.08 -1.44
N ALA A 141 0.09 -12.22 -1.51
CA ALA A 141 -0.30 -12.83 -2.80
C ALA A 141 -1.22 -11.92 -3.63
N GLU A 142 -2.12 -11.17 -2.97
CA GLU A 142 -3.07 -10.28 -3.62
C GLU A 142 -2.38 -9.13 -4.38
N LEU A 143 -1.18 -8.72 -3.96
CA LEU A 143 -0.43 -7.66 -4.64
C LEU A 143 -0.14 -8.00 -6.11
N PHE A 144 -0.03 -9.29 -6.42
CA PHE A 144 0.32 -9.81 -7.74
C PHE A 144 -0.87 -10.46 -8.46
N GLU A 145 -2.08 -10.35 -7.90
CA GLU A 145 -3.31 -10.73 -8.60
C GLU A 145 -3.67 -9.63 -9.61
N GLY A 146 -3.69 -9.99 -10.89
CA GLY A 146 -4.24 -9.16 -11.96
C GLY A 146 -5.55 -9.72 -12.49
N ASP A 147 -6.40 -8.86 -13.03
CA ASP A 147 -7.65 -9.23 -13.69
C ASP A 147 -7.65 -8.91 -15.21
N GLU A 148 -8.84 -8.92 -15.83
CA GLU A 148 -8.99 -8.61 -17.25
C GLU A 148 -8.68 -7.14 -17.57
N VAL A 149 -8.98 -6.22 -16.65
CA VAL A 149 -8.68 -4.79 -16.79
C VAL A 149 -7.17 -4.58 -16.80
N ASP A 150 -6.46 -5.19 -15.84
CA ASP A 150 -4.99 -5.13 -15.79
C ASP A 150 -4.35 -5.65 -17.08
N ARG A 151 -4.84 -6.79 -17.58
CA ARG A 151 -4.32 -7.42 -18.81
C ARG A 151 -4.58 -6.57 -20.05
N SER A 152 -5.78 -6.01 -20.17
CA SER A 152 -6.15 -5.15 -21.30
C SER A 152 -5.28 -3.89 -21.32
N LEU A 153 -5.21 -3.17 -20.19
CA LEU A 153 -4.44 -1.93 -20.08
C LEU A 153 -2.93 -2.17 -20.17
N SER A 154 -2.43 -3.32 -19.72
CA SER A 154 -1.01 -3.66 -19.87
C SER A 154 -0.63 -3.91 -21.33
N THR A 155 -1.51 -4.55 -22.11
CA THR A 155 -1.32 -4.73 -23.56
C THR A 155 -1.19 -3.39 -24.30
N GLU A 156 -1.94 -2.39 -23.83
CA GLU A 156 -1.89 -1.01 -24.35
C GLU A 156 -0.73 -0.18 -23.77
N ARG A 157 0.08 -0.76 -22.87
CA ARG A 157 1.15 -0.10 -22.10
C ARG A 157 0.66 1.04 -21.22
N ILE A 158 -0.61 1.00 -20.78
CA ILE A 158 -1.20 1.99 -19.86
C ILE A 158 -0.97 1.56 -18.41
N ALA A 159 -1.24 0.30 -18.10
CA ALA A 159 -1.04 -0.29 -16.77
C ALA A 159 0.14 -1.28 -16.76
N VAL A 160 0.54 -1.70 -15.56
CA VAL A 160 1.56 -2.73 -15.35
C VAL A 160 0.86 -4.02 -14.96
N ASP A 161 1.19 -5.14 -15.60
CA ASP A 161 0.71 -6.46 -15.18
C ASP A 161 1.27 -6.79 -13.78
N PRO A 162 0.41 -6.90 -12.74
CA PRO A 162 0.86 -7.17 -11.37
C PRO A 162 1.64 -8.47 -11.24
N ALA A 163 1.37 -9.48 -12.07
CA ALA A 163 2.07 -10.75 -12.00
C ALA A 163 3.57 -10.61 -12.28
N GLY A 164 3.95 -9.69 -13.19
CA GLY A 164 5.33 -9.41 -13.55
C GLY A 164 6.13 -8.69 -12.46
N LEU A 165 5.48 -8.23 -11.38
CA LEU A 165 6.12 -7.55 -10.25
C LEU A 165 6.62 -8.53 -9.19
N ARG A 166 6.15 -9.79 -9.22
CA ARG A 166 6.35 -10.75 -8.13
C ARG A 166 7.82 -11.11 -7.91
N ASP A 167 8.51 -11.55 -8.94
CA ASP A 167 9.89 -12.02 -8.84
C ASP A 167 10.88 -10.93 -8.37
N PRO A 168 10.88 -9.70 -8.94
CA PRO A 168 11.77 -8.65 -8.47
C PRO A 168 11.41 -8.18 -7.06
N TRP A 169 10.12 -8.06 -6.74
CA TRP A 169 9.66 -7.79 -5.37
C TRP A 169 10.19 -8.84 -4.40
N TRP A 170 10.04 -10.12 -4.75
CA TRP A 170 10.46 -11.24 -3.94
C TRP A 170 11.97 -11.23 -3.69
N SER A 171 12.76 -10.98 -4.74
CA SER A 171 14.20 -10.85 -4.63
C SER A 171 14.61 -9.72 -3.67
N SER A 172 13.94 -8.57 -3.75
CA SER A 172 14.19 -7.44 -2.86
C SER A 172 13.87 -7.77 -1.40
N VAL A 173 12.65 -8.26 -1.13
CA VAL A 173 12.23 -8.54 0.25
C VAL A 173 13.06 -9.67 0.86
N SER A 174 13.31 -10.75 0.12
CA SER A 174 14.11 -11.87 0.60
C SER A 174 15.53 -11.45 0.99
N SER A 175 16.13 -10.52 0.24
CA SER A 175 17.45 -9.96 0.59
C SER A 175 17.41 -9.24 1.93
N VAL A 176 16.39 -8.41 2.18
CA VAL A 176 16.24 -7.69 3.45
C VAL A 176 16.00 -8.66 4.61
N LEU A 177 15.17 -9.68 4.42
CA LEU A 177 14.89 -10.67 5.47
C LEU A 177 16.14 -11.48 5.84
N ALA A 178 16.90 -11.94 4.84
CA ALA A 178 18.14 -12.68 5.06
C ALA A 178 19.18 -11.84 5.82
N GLU A 179 19.34 -10.57 5.46
CA GLU A 179 20.25 -9.65 6.16
C GLU A 179 19.77 -9.34 7.59
N ALA A 180 18.45 -9.26 7.80
CA ALA A 180 17.84 -9.07 9.12
C ALA A 180 17.82 -10.34 9.99
N THR A 181 18.36 -11.46 9.50
CA THR A 181 18.33 -12.79 10.14
C THR A 181 16.93 -13.38 10.36
N LEU A 182 15.91 -12.88 9.63
CA LEU A 182 14.51 -13.30 9.76
C LEU A 182 14.19 -14.46 8.81
N ASP A 183 13.29 -15.33 9.25
CA ASP A 183 12.80 -16.44 8.44
C ASP A 183 11.77 -15.97 7.41
N GLU A 184 11.81 -16.58 6.23
CA GLU A 184 10.78 -16.39 5.21
C GLU A 184 9.43 -16.95 5.70
N PRO A 185 8.36 -16.13 5.78
CA PRO A 185 7.10 -16.62 6.30
C PRO A 185 6.39 -17.62 5.36
N ALA A 186 5.80 -18.66 5.96
CA ALA A 186 5.00 -19.68 5.27
C ALA A 186 3.51 -19.58 5.68
N PRO A 187 2.70 -18.73 5.02
CA PRO A 187 1.34 -18.45 5.46
C PRO A 187 0.42 -19.64 5.18
N ARG A 188 -0.44 -19.95 6.15
CA ARG A 188 -1.41 -21.07 6.04
C ARG A 188 -2.64 -20.75 5.19
N TRP A 189 -2.85 -19.47 4.90
CA TRP A 189 -3.96 -18.95 4.12
C TRP A 189 -3.51 -17.75 3.30
N ARG A 190 -4.32 -17.35 2.31
CA ARG A 190 -4.04 -16.18 1.46
C ARG A 190 -5.28 -15.32 1.34
N ALA A 191 -5.10 -14.03 1.58
CA ALA A 191 -6.09 -12.99 1.38
C ALA A 191 -6.33 -12.78 -0.12
N ARG A 192 -7.55 -12.38 -0.48
CA ARG A 192 -7.96 -12.10 -1.85
C ARG A 192 -9.25 -11.29 -1.89
N GLY A 193 -9.37 -10.40 -2.86
CA GLY A 193 -10.62 -9.79 -3.26
C GLY A 193 -10.82 -8.32 -2.85
N GLY A 194 -9.85 -7.69 -2.19
CA GLY A 194 -9.87 -6.26 -1.89
C GLY A 194 -10.03 -5.42 -3.17
N ARG A 195 -9.29 -5.76 -4.23
CA ARG A 195 -9.45 -5.17 -5.58
C ARG A 195 -10.81 -5.43 -6.25
N ARG A 196 -11.67 -6.23 -5.63
CA ARG A 196 -13.04 -6.55 -6.08
C ARG A 196 -14.10 -6.12 -5.06
N GLY A 197 -13.77 -5.24 -4.12
CA GLY A 197 -14.70 -4.78 -3.09
C GLY A 197 -15.04 -5.84 -2.04
N ILE A 198 -14.19 -6.85 -1.86
CA ILE A 198 -14.32 -7.88 -0.83
C ILE A 198 -13.20 -7.65 0.18
N HIS A 199 -13.52 -7.00 1.28
CA HIS A 199 -12.57 -6.56 2.28
C HIS A 199 -12.66 -7.37 3.57
N THR A 200 -11.67 -7.17 4.43
CA THR A 200 -11.72 -7.61 5.82
C THR A 200 -12.73 -6.78 6.60
N GLU A 201 -13.06 -7.22 7.82
CA GLU A 201 -13.91 -6.43 8.72
C GLU A 201 -13.29 -5.08 9.12
N SER A 202 -11.98 -4.90 8.92
CA SER A 202 -11.26 -3.69 9.35
C SER A 202 -11.62 -2.46 8.51
N LEU A 203 -11.92 -2.63 7.21
CA LEU A 203 -12.19 -1.50 6.33
C LEU A 203 -13.42 -0.70 6.75
N GLY A 204 -14.49 -1.37 7.19
CA GLY A 204 -15.71 -0.70 7.65
C GLY A 204 -15.47 0.26 8.82
N PHE A 205 -14.62 -0.13 9.79
CA PHE A 205 -14.24 0.75 10.89
C PHE A 205 -13.41 1.95 10.42
N LEU A 206 -12.45 1.72 9.52
CA LEU A 206 -11.61 2.79 8.95
C LEU A 206 -12.44 3.81 8.19
N LEU A 207 -13.36 3.36 7.32
CA LEU A 207 -14.21 4.25 6.55
C LEU A 207 -15.21 4.99 7.43
N ALA A 208 -15.75 4.34 8.47
CA ALA A 208 -16.64 5.00 9.42
C ALA A 208 -15.97 6.20 10.10
N GLU A 209 -14.70 6.07 10.50
CA GLU A 209 -13.92 7.18 11.08
C GLU A 209 -13.56 8.23 10.04
N MET A 210 -12.97 7.81 8.91
CA MET A 210 -12.50 8.72 7.85
C MET A 210 -13.62 9.55 7.24
N GLN A 211 -14.81 8.98 7.09
CA GLN A 211 -15.93 9.61 6.37
C GLN A 211 -16.91 10.32 7.32
N HIS A 212 -16.72 10.22 8.64
CA HIS A 212 -17.68 10.69 9.64
C HIS A 212 -18.07 12.15 9.45
N LEU A 213 -17.09 13.06 9.40
CA LEU A 213 -17.34 14.50 9.33
C LEU A 213 -18.04 14.88 8.01
N HIS A 214 -17.55 14.34 6.90
CA HIS A 214 -18.09 14.62 5.57
C HIS A 214 -19.55 14.14 5.44
N ARG A 215 -19.86 12.94 5.94
CA ARG A 215 -21.23 12.40 5.91
C ARG A 215 -22.18 13.08 6.89
N SER A 216 -21.66 13.62 7.98
CA SER A 216 -22.46 14.35 8.97
C SER A 216 -22.85 15.76 8.50
N HIS A 217 -22.11 16.32 7.54
CA HIS A 217 -22.34 17.66 7.00
C HIS A 217 -22.39 17.70 5.46
N PRO A 218 -23.42 17.09 4.82
CA PRO A 218 -23.52 17.06 3.35
C PRO A 218 -23.54 18.46 2.74
N GLY A 219 -22.68 18.69 1.73
CA GLY A 219 -22.58 19.96 0.99
C GLY A 219 -21.67 21.02 1.63
N ALA A 220 -20.97 20.71 2.72
CA ALA A 220 -19.94 21.58 3.29
C ALA A 220 -18.66 21.61 2.42
N SER A 221 -17.95 22.74 2.42
CA SER A 221 -16.65 22.93 1.78
C SER A 221 -15.57 23.23 2.83
N TRP A 222 -14.37 22.65 2.68
CA TRP A 222 -13.24 22.76 3.63
C TRP A 222 -11.98 23.31 2.95
#